data_AF-A0A923U5P7-F1
#
_entry.id   AF-A0A923U5P7-F1
#
_cell.length_a   1.000
_cell.length_b   1.000
_cell.length_c   1.000
_cell.angle_alpha   90.00
_cell.angle_beta   90.00
_cell.angle_gamma   90.00
#
_symmetry.space_group_name_H-M   'P 1'
#
loop_
_entity.id
_entity.type
_entity.pdbx_description
1 polymer ?
#
loop_
_entity_poly.entity_id
_entity_poly.type
_entity_poly.pdbx_seq_one_letter_code
_entity_poly.pdbx_strand_id
1 'polypeptide(L)'
;MSKLNAYRQTAVTTASKEQVLIMLYEAAIKHLKRASESCQKKELAAKGVAVGKAHDIINELSNSLDFTVGGEIAKNLEQLYSFMIQEITQGNLNNDSLKFDQARKLLENLLEGWKGAVAQLQLEKHGKRA
;
A
#
# COMPACT_ATOMS: atom_id res chain seq x y z
N MET A 1 1.20 -24.62 12.38
CA MET A 1 1.16 -23.18 12.07
C MET A 1 1.88 -22.42 13.17
N SER A 2 2.83 -21.54 12.87
CA SER A 2 3.59 -20.83 13.91
C SER A 2 2.71 -19.77 14.61
N LYS A 3 2.92 -19.55 15.91
CA LYS A 3 2.18 -18.55 16.72
C LYS A 3 2.18 -17.15 16.10
N LEU A 4 3.21 -16.80 15.33
CA LEU A 4 3.33 -15.53 14.61
C LEU A 4 2.27 -15.39 13.49
N ASN A 5 1.97 -16.48 12.77
CA ASN A 5 0.95 -16.47 11.72
C ASN A 5 -0.46 -16.37 12.31
N ALA A 6 -0.72 -17.02 13.44
CA ALA A 6 -2.00 -16.90 14.15
C ALA A 6 -2.24 -15.46 14.63
N TYR A 7 -1.23 -14.80 15.20
CA TYR A 7 -1.33 -13.40 15.63
C TYR A 7 -1.61 -12.44 14.47
N ARG A 8 -0.92 -12.60 13.33
CA ARG A 8 -1.19 -11.79 12.13
C ARG A 8 -2.60 -11.99 11.61
N GLN A 9 -3.10 -13.22 11.62
CA GLN A 9 -4.46 -13.54 11.20
C GLN A 9 -5.51 -12.91 12.12
N THR A 10 -5.33 -12.99 13.44
CA THR A 10 -6.22 -12.36 14.43
C THR A 10 -6.20 -10.83 14.29
N ALA A 11 -5.02 -10.23 14.14
CA ALA A 11 -4.89 -8.79 13.93
C ALA A 11 -5.66 -8.31 12.69
N VAL A 12 -5.66 -9.08 11.59
CA VAL A 12 -6.46 -8.76 10.39
C VAL A 12 -7.96 -8.93 10.63
N THR A 13 -8.39 -9.95 11.39
CA THR A 13 -9.82 -10.24 11.58
C THR A 13 -10.52 -9.30 12.58
N THR A 14 -9.78 -8.65 13.47
CA THR A 14 -10.33 -7.68 14.43
C THR A 14 -10.06 -6.22 14.04
N ALA A 15 -9.31 -5.97 12.96
CA ALA A 15 -8.98 -4.63 12.51
C ALA A 15 -10.20 -3.91 11.93
N SER A 16 -10.32 -2.61 12.21
CA SER A 16 -11.28 -1.75 11.53
C SER A 16 -10.88 -1.56 10.06
N LYS A 17 -11.83 -1.15 9.20
CA LYS A 17 -11.55 -0.91 7.78
C LYS A 17 -10.42 0.11 7.58
N GLU A 18 -10.39 1.13 8.43
CA GLU A 18 -9.35 2.16 8.45
C GLU A 18 -7.97 1.58 8.82
N GLN A 19 -7.92 0.65 9.78
CA GLN A 19 -6.67 -0.02 10.15
C GLN A 19 -6.18 -0.95 9.04
N VAL A 20 -7.08 -1.69 8.37
CA VAL A 20 -6.73 -2.52 7.22
C VAL A 20 -6.14 -1.68 6.09
N LEU A 21 -6.73 -0.52 5.79
CA LEU A 21 -6.20 0.42 4.80
C LEU A 21 -4.75 0.81 5.12
N ILE A 22 -4.49 1.27 6.35
CA ILE A 22 -3.14 1.66 6.79
C ILE A 22 -2.16 0.49 6.67
N MET A 23 -2.56 -0.71 7.08
CA MET A 23 -1.72 -1.91 7.01
C MET A 23 -1.38 -2.29 5.56
N LEU A 24 -2.30 -2.13 4.61
CA LEU A 24 -2.05 -2.39 3.19
C LEU A 24 -0.99 -1.43 2.64
N TYR A 25 -1.13 -0.13 2.90
CA TYR A 25 -0.12 0.86 2.50
C TYR A 25 1.26 0.57 3.08
N GLU A 26 1.34 0.29 4.39
CA GLU A 26 2.60 -0.05 5.06
C GLU A 26 3.24 -1.32 4.47
N ALA A 27 2.43 -2.33 4.16
CA ALA A 27 2.90 -3.56 3.53
C ALA A 27 3.41 -3.31 2.10
N ALA A 28 2.70 -2.53 1.28
CA ALA A 28 3.14 -2.18 -0.07
C ALA A 28 4.46 -1.39 -0.06
N ILE A 29 4.58 -0.38 0.82
CA ILE A 29 5.82 0.40 1.01
C ILE A 29 6.99 -0.50 1.39
N LYS A 30 6.76 -1.42 2.33
CA LYS A 30 7.77 -2.41 2.75
C LYS A 30 8.20 -3.30 1.58
N HIS A 31 7.26 -3.75 0.76
CA HIS A 31 7.57 -4.58 -0.40
C HIS A 31 8.33 -3.82 -1.48
N LEU A 32 8.00 -2.55 -1.74
CA LEU A 32 8.76 -1.70 -2.68
C LEU A 32 10.18 -1.42 -2.18
N LYS A 33 10.35 -1.17 -0.87
CA LYS A 33 11.69 -1.06 -0.28
C LYS A 33 12.50 -2.34 -0.50
N ARG A 34 11.91 -3.51 -0.22
CA ARG A 34 12.57 -4.80 -0.46
C ARG A 34 12.88 -5.04 -1.93
N ALA A 35 12.02 -4.63 -2.85
CA ALA A 35 12.25 -4.70 -4.29
C ALA A 35 13.45 -3.85 -4.70
N SER A 36 13.53 -2.59 -4.25
CA SER A 36 14.67 -1.68 -4.48
C SER A 36 15.99 -2.28 -3.98
N GLU A 37 16.03 -2.72 -2.72
CA GLU A 37 17.23 -3.33 -2.12
C GLU A 37 17.66 -4.61 -2.84
N SER A 38 16.72 -5.50 -3.18
CA SER A 38 17.02 -6.75 -3.89
C SER A 38 17.50 -6.48 -5.31
N CYS A 39 16.97 -5.45 -5.96
CA CYS A 39 17.40 -5.01 -7.28
C CYS A 39 18.86 -4.53 -7.27
N GLN A 40 19.22 -3.68 -6.30
CA GLN A 40 20.60 -3.19 -6.13
C GLN A 40 21.59 -4.33 -5.85
N LYS A 41 21.16 -5.34 -5.07
CA LYS A 41 21.94 -6.54 -4.76
C LYS A 41 21.94 -7.60 -5.87
N LYS A 42 21.22 -7.37 -6.98
CA LYS A 42 21.03 -8.33 -8.08
C LYS A 42 20.38 -9.66 -7.64
N GLU A 43 19.61 -9.65 -6.55
CA GLU A 43 18.83 -10.79 -6.05
C GLU A 43 17.50 -10.92 -6.82
N LEU A 44 17.56 -11.36 -8.08
CA LEU A 44 16.41 -11.29 -9.00
C LEU A 44 15.16 -12.05 -8.51
N ALA A 45 15.33 -13.24 -7.93
CA ALA A 45 14.20 -14.02 -7.40
C ALA A 45 13.51 -13.29 -6.22
N ALA A 46 14.31 -12.74 -5.29
CA ALA A 46 13.79 -11.97 -4.17
C ALA A 46 13.11 -10.67 -4.62
N LYS A 47 13.68 -9.99 -5.64
CA LYS A 47 13.08 -8.84 -6.30
C LYS A 47 11.70 -9.20 -6.87
N GLY A 48 11.61 -10.26 -7.66
CA GLY A 48 10.36 -10.70 -8.28
C GLY A 48 9.25 -10.99 -7.26
N VAL A 49 9.56 -11.68 -6.16
CA VAL A 49 8.60 -11.92 -5.08
C VAL A 49 8.14 -10.62 -4.42
N ALA A 50 9.05 -9.68 -4.17
CA ALA A 50 8.71 -8.40 -3.57
C ALA A 50 7.84 -7.53 -4.51
N VAL A 51 8.17 -7.50 -5.80
CA VAL A 51 7.40 -6.80 -6.84
C VAL A 51 5.98 -7.37 -6.94
N GLY A 52 5.83 -8.69 -7.02
CA GLY A 52 4.51 -9.33 -7.10
C GLY A 52 3.62 -8.94 -5.92
N LYS A 53 4.15 -8.99 -4.69
CA LYS A 53 3.40 -8.59 -3.50
C LYS A 53 3.01 -7.11 -3.49
N ALA A 54 3.87 -6.22 -3.99
CA ALA A 54 3.54 -4.81 -4.12
C ALA A 54 2.41 -4.59 -5.15
N HIS A 55 2.48 -5.26 -6.31
CA HIS A 55 1.41 -5.24 -7.32
C HIS A 55 0.07 -5.74 -6.75
N ASP A 56 0.07 -6.89 -6.08
CA ASP A 56 -1.16 -7.49 -5.52
C ASP A 56 -1.87 -6.50 -4.59
N ILE A 57 -1.12 -5.85 -3.70
CA ILE A 57 -1.69 -4.88 -2.75
C ILE A 57 -2.19 -3.62 -3.46
N ILE A 58 -1.42 -3.05 -4.39
CA ILE A 58 -1.83 -1.82 -5.10
C ILE A 58 -3.06 -2.08 -5.98
N ASN A 59 -3.13 -3.25 -6.62
CA ASN A 59 -4.31 -3.66 -7.38
C ASN A 59 -5.53 -3.83 -6.47
N GLU A 60 -5.37 -4.44 -5.30
CA GLU A 60 -6.46 -4.57 -4.33
C GLU A 60 -6.95 -3.20 -3.84
N LEU A 61 -6.04 -2.27 -3.53
CA LEU A 61 -6.40 -0.89 -3.20
C LEU A 61 -7.19 -0.23 -4.33
N SER A 62 -6.77 -0.41 -5.59
CA SER A 62 -7.46 0.13 -6.76
C SER A 62 -8.85 -0.50 -6.95
N ASN A 63 -8.96 -1.81 -6.79
CA ASN A 63 -10.23 -2.54 -6.93
C ASN A 63 -11.22 -2.19 -5.80
N SER A 64 -10.71 -1.77 -4.65
CA SER A 64 -11.53 -1.37 -3.50
C SER A 64 -12.11 0.05 -3.59
N LEU A 65 -11.75 0.82 -4.62
CA LEU A 65 -12.23 2.19 -4.79
C LEU A 65 -13.74 2.23 -5.06
N ASP A 66 -14.45 3.02 -4.26
CA ASP A 66 -15.86 3.34 -4.49
C ASP A 66 -15.96 4.63 -5.31
N PHE A 67 -16.30 4.49 -6.59
CA PHE A 67 -16.43 5.64 -7.50
C PHE A 67 -17.75 6.41 -7.33
N THR A 68 -18.74 5.82 -6.67
CA THR A 68 -20.02 6.48 -6.38
C THR A 68 -19.87 7.44 -5.20
N VAL A 69 -19.26 6.97 -4.10
CA VAL A 69 -19.02 7.79 -2.90
C VAL A 69 -17.77 8.65 -3.06
N GLY A 70 -16.68 8.08 -3.59
CA GLY A 70 -15.38 8.73 -3.67
C GLY A 70 -15.24 9.73 -4.83
N GLY A 71 -16.10 9.66 -5.85
CA GLY A 71 -16.15 10.63 -6.95
C GLY A 71 -14.77 10.95 -7.55
N GLU A 72 -14.38 12.22 -7.50
CA GLU A 72 -13.10 12.70 -8.03
C GLU A 72 -11.88 12.14 -7.28
N ILE A 73 -11.99 11.94 -5.96
CA ILE A 73 -10.90 11.36 -5.16
C ILE A 73 -10.62 9.93 -5.62
N ALA A 74 -11.67 9.12 -5.83
CA ALA A 74 -11.49 7.76 -6.33
C ALA A 74 -10.81 7.74 -7.70
N LYS A 75 -11.21 8.61 -8.63
CA LYS A 75 -10.59 8.73 -9.96
C LYS A 75 -9.12 9.15 -9.89
N ASN A 76 -8.78 10.07 -8.99
CA ASN A 76 -7.39 10.52 -8.81
C ASN A 76 -6.52 9.42 -8.18
N LEU A 77 -7.07 8.66 -7.23
CA LEU A 77 -6.40 7.50 -6.64
C LEU A 77 -6.16 6.40 -7.68
N GLU A 78 -7.15 6.06 -8.50
CA GLU A 78 -7.02 5.08 -9.58
C GLU A 78 -5.88 5.45 -10.55
N GLN A 79 -5.80 6.72 -10.95
CA GLN A 79 -4.73 7.22 -11.82
C GLN A 79 -3.35 7.10 -11.15
N LEU A 80 -3.25 7.46 -9.87
CA LEU A 80 -2.01 7.31 -9.11
C LEU A 80 -1.59 5.85 -8.95
N TYR A 81 -2.52 4.95 -8.63
CA TYR A 81 -2.24 3.51 -8.56
C TYR A 81 -1.79 2.96 -9.89
N SER A 82 -2.45 3.34 -10.98
CA SER A 82 -2.08 2.94 -12.34
C SER A 82 -0.66 3.40 -12.70
N PHE A 83 -0.32 4.65 -12.39
CA PHE A 83 1.04 5.18 -12.56
C PHE A 83 2.07 4.40 -11.74
N MET A 84 1.77 4.10 -10.47
CA MET A 84 2.67 3.32 -9.62
C MET A 84 2.90 1.91 -10.16
N ILE A 85 1.87 1.22 -10.65
CA ILE A 85 2.00 -0.10 -11.28
C ILE A 85 2.90 -0.02 -12.53
N GLN A 86 2.76 1.02 -13.35
CA GLN A 86 3.63 1.24 -14.51
C GLN A 86 5.10 1.44 -14.10
N GLU A 87 5.36 2.27 -13.09
CA GLU A 87 6.71 2.49 -12.57
C GLU A 87 7.32 1.21 -12.02
N ILE A 88 6.58 0.44 -11.21
CA ILE A 88 7.03 -0.84 -10.65
C ILE A 88 7.33 -1.84 -11.77
N THR A 89 6.48 -1.91 -12.79
CA THR A 89 6.69 -2.78 -13.96
C THR A 89 7.97 -2.39 -14.70
N GLN A 90 8.17 -1.10 -14.96
CA GLN A 90 9.36 -0.59 -15.65
C GLN A 90 10.64 -0.83 -14.84
N GLY A 91 10.58 -0.63 -13.52
CA GLY A 91 11.68 -0.93 -12.60
C GLY A 91 12.03 -2.42 -12.61
N ASN A 92 11.02 -3.28 -12.66
CA ASN A 92 11.23 -4.72 -12.70
C ASN A 92 11.88 -5.16 -14.02
N LEU A 93 11.38 -4.68 -15.16
CA LEU A 93 11.89 -5.05 -16.49
C LEU A 93 13.34 -4.58 -16.70
N ASN A 94 13.67 -3.36 -16.27
CA ASN A 94 14.99 -2.77 -16.53
C ASN A 94 15.99 -2.92 -15.39
N ASN A 95 15.59 -3.55 -14.28
CA ASN A 95 16.38 -3.56 -13.04
C ASN A 95 16.74 -2.15 -12.54
N ASP A 96 15.80 -1.22 -12.67
CA ASP A 96 15.95 0.15 -12.19
C ASP A 96 15.34 0.28 -10.79
N SER A 97 16.20 0.34 -9.77
CA SER A 97 15.76 0.45 -8.38
C SER A 97 15.06 1.78 -8.07
N LEU A 98 15.39 2.86 -8.79
CA LEU A 98 14.84 4.19 -8.54
C LEU A 98 13.34 4.24 -8.81
N LYS A 99 12.86 3.43 -9.76
CA LYS A 99 11.43 3.27 -10.07
C LYS A 99 10.63 2.73 -8.88
N PHE A 100 11.17 1.77 -8.14
CA PHE A 100 10.52 1.28 -6.92
C PHE A 100 10.50 2.35 -5.82
N ASP A 101 11.57 3.13 -5.69
CA ASP A 101 11.63 4.23 -4.73
C ASP A 101 10.65 5.36 -5.06
N GLN A 102 10.43 5.64 -6.35
CA GLN A 102 9.44 6.63 -6.80
C GLN A 102 8.01 6.22 -6.45
N ALA A 103 7.62 4.98 -6.77
CA ALA A 103 6.32 4.45 -6.37
C ALA A 103 6.18 4.40 -4.84
N ARG A 104 7.25 4.05 -4.11
CA ARG A 104 7.24 4.02 -2.64
C ARG A 104 6.94 5.39 -2.03
N LYS A 105 7.59 6.45 -2.53
CA LYS A 105 7.37 7.83 -2.04
C LYS A 105 5.92 8.30 -2.23
N LEU A 106 5.30 7.93 -3.36
CA LEU A 106 3.89 8.24 -3.60
C LEU A 106 2.98 7.54 -2.58
N LEU A 107 3.23 6.25 -2.29
CA LEU A 107 2.51 5.54 -1.25
C LEU A 107 2.77 6.11 0.16
N GLU A 108 3.99 6.54 0.47
CA GLU A 108 4.33 7.18 1.75
C GLU A 108 3.52 8.47 1.95
N ASN A 109 3.43 9.33 0.93
CA ASN A 109 2.62 10.54 0.98
C ASN A 109 1.12 10.25 1.14
N LEU A 110 0.59 9.26 0.41
CA LEU A 110 -0.80 8.85 0.56
C LEU A 110 -1.07 8.27 1.95
N LEU A 111 -0.16 7.46 2.49
CA LEU A 111 -0.26 6.89 3.82
C LEU A 111 -0.34 7.98 4.90
N GLU A 112 0.46 9.05 4.79
CA GLU A 112 0.38 10.19 5.69
C GLU A 112 -1.00 10.85 5.65
N GLY A 113 -1.52 11.10 4.44
CA GLY A 113 -2.87 11.64 4.24
C GLY A 113 -3.96 10.77 4.87
N TRP A 114 -3.89 9.46 4.68
CA TRP A 114 -4.84 8.53 5.29
C TRP A 114 -4.74 8.49 6.81
N LYS A 115 -3.52 8.52 7.38
CA LYS A 115 -3.34 8.60 8.84
C LYS A 115 -3.99 9.85 9.42
N GLY A 116 -3.86 10.99 8.73
CA GLY A 116 -4.54 12.25 9.09
C GLY A 116 -6.06 12.11 9.04
N ALA A 117 -6.61 11.61 7.94
CA ALA A 117 -8.05 11.42 7.77
C ALA A 117 -8.65 10.47 8.82
N VAL A 118 -7.96 9.38 9.13
CA VAL A 118 -8.38 8.41 10.16
C VAL A 118 -8.35 9.06 11.55
N ALA A 119 -7.31 9.83 11.87
CA ALA A 119 -7.24 10.54 13.15
C ALA A 119 -8.41 11.52 13.32
N GLN A 120 -8.73 12.29 12.28
CA GLN A 120 -9.88 13.20 12.29
C GLN A 120 -11.21 12.44 12.49
N LEU A 121 -11.40 11.33 11.77
CA LEU A 121 -12.59 10.49 11.92
C LEU A 121 -12.77 9.97 13.34
N GLN A 122 -11.69 9.61 14.04
CA GLN A 122 -11.77 9.17 15.44
C GLN A 122 -12.14 10.34 16.37
N LEU A 123 -11.58 11.53 16.17
CA LEU A 123 -11.94 12.72 16.96
C LEU A 123 -13.44 13.03 16.83
N GLU A 124 -14.00 12.99 15.62
CA GLU A 124 -15.43 13.22 15.38
C GLU A 124 -16.31 12.15 16.05
N LYS A 125 -15.90 10.87 16.02
CA LYS A 125 -16.60 9.77 16.69
C LYS A 125 -16.60 9.93 18.22
N HIS A 126 -15.54 10.48 18.80
CA HIS A 126 -15.45 10.75 20.23
C HIS A 126 -16.22 12.01 20.65
N GLY A 127 -16.16 13.09 19.86
CA GLY A 127 -16.89 14.33 20.14
C GLY A 127 -18.42 14.20 20.04
N LYS A 128 -18.93 13.27 19.22
CA LYS A 128 -20.38 12.96 19.14
C LYS A 128 -20.90 12.06 20.28
N ARG A 129 -20.00 11.50 21.12
CA ARG A 129 -20.34 10.62 22.25
C ARG A 129 -20.25 11.31 23.61
N ALA A 130 -19.75 12.55 23.65
CA ALA A 130 -19.71 13.40 24.84
C ALA A 130 -20.90 14.37 24.81
#